data_AF-D9VM11-F1
#
_entry.id   AF-D9VM11-F1
#
_cell.length_a   1.000
_cell.length_b   1.000
_cell.length_c   1.000
_cell.angle_alpha   90.00
_cell.angle_beta   90.00
_cell.angle_gamma   90.00
#
_symmetry.space_group_name_H-M   'P 1'
#
loop_
_entity.id
_entity.type
_entity.pdbx_description
1 polymer ?
#
loop_
_entity_poly.entity_id
_entity_poly.type
_entity_poly.pdbx_seq_one_letter_code
_entity_poly.pdbx_strand_id
1 'polypeptide(L)'
;MKGPAPMSRRSVRTAVPLALLLPLAAACGGGDGGGGGTAGGSPSKTVTVTVGYQSKTINTVTAGTLLRSLGYFEEELAARGKKEGVTYKVDWQDYATGAPITAQMTAGKIDIGSMGDFPLLLNAARGKELKQPTSLVSVTGYNLRGGLNTVVAAPDSKLESLADLRGRKVSTSVGSAADGTLVRALQRAGIDPDKGIQKLNQQPSVGASALQAGSADALSQFVAWPGLLAFEGRAKALYDGAELNLPTFHGVTVRQKFAGERPGVIDDFLKAQRRATDYLRERPVAAAESVAKETGLPAEVVYLYNGANGIATFDPELRPELIAALKEDVPVLKGAGLVGDVDVDAFVDPAPLKRAAQGPGYPKAGAAKSELWLKGRATTASFDSPKELLKAAKGADVRAAYVPDAVTGTLWFADKAVWVADGAEPRAFLTPAGAKAYVGQHPGARVIGYQDAVGLAS
;
A
#
# COMPACT_ATOMS: atom_id res chain seq x y z
N MET A 1 13.39 25.94 57.27
CA MET A 1 14.17 24.74 56.90
C MET A 1 14.64 24.93 55.47
N LYS A 2 15.96 24.84 55.27
CA LYS A 2 16.70 25.26 54.07
C LYS A 2 16.53 24.24 52.94
N GLY A 3 16.19 24.72 51.73
CA GLY A 3 16.23 23.93 50.50
C GLY A 3 17.67 23.61 50.06
N PRO A 4 17.87 22.53 49.26
CA PRO A 4 19.20 22.10 48.87
C PRO A 4 19.80 23.01 47.79
N ALA A 5 21.09 23.27 47.93
CA ALA A 5 21.93 24.11 47.06
C ALA A 5 22.22 23.45 45.70
N PRO A 6 22.55 24.24 44.64
CA PRO A 6 22.79 23.71 43.29
C PRO A 6 24.19 23.10 43.15
N MET A 7 24.26 21.92 42.53
CA MET A 7 25.52 21.27 42.13
C MET A 7 26.16 21.96 40.92
N SER A 8 27.42 22.37 41.07
CA SER A 8 28.23 22.98 40.00
C SER A 8 28.59 21.93 38.93
N ARG A 9 28.27 22.21 37.66
CA ARG A 9 28.77 21.43 36.52
C ARG A 9 30.18 21.90 36.16
N ARG A 10 31.18 21.06 36.42
CA ARG A 10 32.55 21.22 35.89
C ARG A 10 32.51 20.95 34.38
N SER A 11 32.88 21.96 33.60
CA SER A 11 33.11 21.89 32.16
C SER A 11 34.45 21.19 31.88
N VAL A 12 34.41 19.95 31.37
CA VAL A 12 35.57 19.26 30.81
C VAL A 12 35.66 19.64 29.32
N ARG A 13 36.67 20.44 28.97
CA ARG A 13 37.06 20.72 27.59
C ARG A 13 37.96 19.58 27.11
N THR A 14 37.44 18.67 26.30
CA THR A 14 38.25 17.73 25.52
C THR A 14 38.57 18.35 24.16
N ALA A 15 39.84 18.71 23.99
CA ALA A 15 40.41 19.10 22.71
C ALA A 15 40.62 17.84 21.85
N VAL A 16 40.06 17.81 20.64
CA VAL A 16 40.33 16.78 19.64
C VAL A 16 41.25 17.40 18.58
N PRO A 17 42.41 16.79 18.25
CA PRO A 17 43.33 17.35 17.29
C PRO A 17 42.81 17.15 15.86
N LEU A 18 42.86 18.25 15.11
CA LEU A 18 42.53 18.35 13.69
C LEU A 18 43.68 17.73 12.87
N ALA A 19 43.48 16.51 12.35
CA ALA A 19 44.42 15.91 11.40
C ALA A 19 44.08 16.38 9.98
N LEU A 20 44.94 17.27 9.45
CA LEU A 20 44.96 17.65 8.03
C LEU A 20 45.41 16.46 7.18
N LEU A 21 44.57 16.04 6.23
CA LEU A 21 44.95 15.15 5.13
C LEU A 21 45.15 16.00 3.86
N LEU A 22 46.42 16.23 3.50
CA LEU A 22 46.83 16.78 2.20
C LEU A 22 46.95 15.66 1.15
N PRO A 23 46.70 15.96 -0.14
CA PRO A 23 46.68 14.98 -1.21
C PRO A 23 48.09 14.67 -1.73
N LEU A 24 48.40 13.37 -1.90
CA LEU A 24 49.60 12.92 -2.59
C LEU A 24 49.39 13.01 -4.11
N ALA A 25 50.02 14.01 -4.71
CA ALA A 25 50.30 14.04 -6.14
C ALA A 25 51.60 13.25 -6.40
N ALA A 26 51.55 12.22 -7.24
CA ALA A 26 52.72 11.56 -7.80
C ALA A 26 52.73 11.77 -9.32
N ALA A 27 53.81 12.38 -9.79
CA ALA A 27 54.07 12.71 -11.17
C ALA A 27 54.80 11.57 -11.92
N CYS A 28 54.53 11.52 -13.22
CA CYS A 28 55.32 11.05 -14.37
C CYS A 28 56.48 10.04 -14.17
N GLY A 29 56.36 8.90 -14.84
CA GLY A 29 57.50 8.10 -15.32
C GLY A 29 57.14 7.48 -16.68
N GLY A 30 57.77 7.98 -17.75
CA GLY A 30 57.65 7.41 -19.10
C GLY A 30 58.67 6.31 -19.34
N GLY A 31 58.28 5.31 -20.14
CA GLY A 31 59.15 4.25 -20.62
C GLY A 31 58.39 3.38 -21.64
N ASP A 32 58.79 3.50 -22.91
CA ASP A 32 58.23 2.80 -24.08
C ASP A 32 58.53 1.29 -24.10
N GLY A 33 57.61 0.54 -24.72
CA GLY A 33 57.96 -0.67 -25.50
C GLY A 33 57.49 -2.03 -24.95
N GLY A 34 56.50 -2.63 -25.62
CA GLY A 34 56.28 -4.08 -25.55
C GLY A 34 54.83 -4.51 -25.74
N GLY A 35 54.45 -4.88 -26.97
CA GLY A 35 53.09 -5.28 -27.33
C GLY A 35 52.57 -6.54 -26.63
N GLY A 36 51.28 -6.51 -26.30
CA GLY A 36 50.48 -7.64 -25.87
C GLY A 36 49.00 -7.27 -25.99
N GLY A 37 48.26 -7.99 -26.84
CA GLY A 37 46.96 -7.60 -27.36
C GLY A 37 45.94 -7.17 -26.30
N THR A 38 45.45 -5.94 -26.45
CA THR A 38 44.26 -5.47 -25.76
C THR A 38 43.04 -6.03 -26.47
N ALA A 39 42.39 -7.02 -25.85
CA ALA A 39 40.97 -7.24 -26.05
C ALA A 39 40.24 -5.98 -25.55
N GLY A 40 40.03 -5.04 -26.47
CA GLY A 40 39.29 -3.81 -26.23
C GLY A 40 37.80 -4.11 -26.04
N GLY A 41 37.42 -4.56 -24.85
CA GLY A 41 36.05 -4.41 -24.39
C GLY A 41 35.81 -2.93 -24.13
N SER A 42 35.10 -2.25 -25.03
CA SER A 42 34.55 -0.92 -24.76
C SER A 42 33.92 -0.90 -23.36
N PRO A 43 34.16 0.12 -22.51
CA PRO A 43 33.51 0.19 -21.20
C PRO A 43 32.00 0.14 -21.44
N SER A 44 31.36 -0.95 -21.01
CA SER A 44 29.92 -1.11 -21.13
C SER A 44 29.26 0.09 -20.46
N LYS A 45 28.53 0.91 -21.25
CA LYS A 45 27.77 2.03 -20.69
C LYS A 45 26.74 1.44 -19.75
N THR A 46 26.87 1.75 -18.46
CA THR A 46 25.89 1.32 -17.45
C THR A 46 24.82 2.39 -17.29
N VAL A 47 23.55 2.00 -17.45
CA VAL A 47 22.38 2.86 -17.21
C VAL A 47 21.68 2.37 -15.96
N THR A 48 21.58 3.23 -14.94
CA THR A 48 20.79 2.93 -13.74
C THR A 48 19.37 3.44 -13.93
N VAL A 49 18.39 2.57 -13.67
CA VAL A 49 16.96 2.88 -13.65
C VAL A 49 16.50 2.82 -12.20
N THR A 50 16.00 3.93 -11.68
CA THR A 50 15.64 4.03 -10.27
C THR A 50 14.13 3.90 -10.08
N VAL A 51 13.70 2.94 -9.27
CA VAL A 51 12.29 2.65 -8.99
C VAL A 51 11.99 2.94 -7.52
N GLY A 52 11.10 3.91 -7.29
CA GLY A 52 10.53 4.20 -5.97
C GLY A 52 9.30 3.35 -5.70
N TYR A 53 9.31 2.59 -4.62
CA TYR A 53 8.18 1.74 -4.23
C TYR A 53 7.95 1.75 -2.72
N GLN A 54 6.82 1.19 -2.28
CA GLN A 54 6.47 1.08 -0.87
C GLN A 54 6.37 -0.38 -0.46
N SER A 55 7.43 -0.94 0.15
CA SER A 55 7.56 -2.39 0.37
C SER A 55 6.39 -3.00 1.16
N LYS A 56 5.91 -2.29 2.19
CA LYS A 56 4.83 -2.72 3.08
C LYS A 56 3.43 -2.24 2.65
N THR A 57 3.30 -1.53 1.53
CA THR A 57 2.01 -1.12 0.97
C THR A 57 1.59 -2.15 -0.07
N ILE A 58 0.99 -3.23 0.40
CA ILE A 58 0.96 -4.50 -0.36
C ILE A 58 0.01 -4.51 -1.56
N ASN A 59 -0.76 -3.45 -1.80
CA ASN A 59 -1.50 -3.21 -3.04
C ASN A 59 -0.64 -2.58 -4.16
N THR A 60 0.65 -2.31 -3.92
CA THR A 60 1.64 -1.91 -4.94
C THR A 60 2.57 -3.05 -5.37
N VAL A 61 2.37 -4.28 -4.90
CA VAL A 61 3.36 -5.37 -5.02
C VAL A 61 3.73 -5.71 -6.46
N THR A 62 2.81 -5.57 -7.40
CA THR A 62 3.02 -5.85 -8.84
C THR A 62 3.93 -4.84 -9.52
N ALA A 63 4.20 -3.69 -8.90
CA ALA A 63 5.16 -2.67 -9.32
C ALA A 63 6.12 -2.31 -8.18
N GLY A 64 6.51 -3.31 -7.39
CA GLY A 64 7.30 -3.15 -6.18
C GLY A 64 7.79 -4.50 -5.66
N THR A 65 7.43 -4.85 -4.42
CA THR A 65 7.98 -6.01 -3.70
C THR A 65 7.93 -7.33 -4.48
N LEU A 66 6.79 -7.69 -5.06
CA LEU A 66 6.65 -8.95 -5.79
C LEU A 66 7.37 -8.90 -7.15
N LEU A 67 7.26 -7.78 -7.86
CA LEU A 67 7.99 -7.59 -9.12
C LEU A 67 9.51 -7.72 -8.90
N ARG A 68 10.03 -7.09 -7.85
CA ARG A 68 11.43 -7.16 -7.44
C ARG A 68 11.84 -8.56 -7.02
N SER A 69 11.03 -9.27 -6.22
CA SER A 69 11.38 -10.63 -5.77
C SER A 69 11.40 -11.64 -6.91
N LEU A 70 10.56 -11.43 -7.93
CA LEU A 70 10.52 -12.26 -9.15
C LEU A 70 11.66 -11.94 -10.13
N GLY A 71 12.29 -10.76 -10.03
CA GLY A 71 13.39 -10.35 -10.90
C GLY A 71 12.98 -10.06 -12.36
N TYR A 72 11.68 -9.99 -12.64
CA TYR A 72 11.18 -9.89 -14.01
C TYR A 72 11.62 -8.59 -14.69
N PHE A 73 11.75 -7.48 -13.96
CA PHE A 73 12.17 -6.22 -14.58
C PHE A 73 13.65 -6.26 -14.98
N GLU A 74 14.50 -6.83 -14.13
CA GLU A 74 15.91 -7.07 -14.42
C GLU A 74 16.09 -8.00 -15.63
N GLU A 75 15.25 -9.03 -15.78
CA GLU A 75 15.25 -9.92 -16.94
C GLU A 75 14.93 -9.17 -18.25
N GLU A 76 13.85 -8.37 -18.27
CA GLU A 76 13.47 -7.59 -19.45
C GLU A 76 14.59 -6.60 -19.83
N LEU A 77 15.17 -5.92 -18.84
CA LEU A 77 16.27 -4.97 -19.06
C LEU A 77 17.57 -5.66 -19.49
N ALA A 78 17.86 -6.86 -19.01
CA ALA A 78 19.01 -7.64 -19.49
C ALA A 78 18.84 -8.02 -20.96
N ALA A 79 17.62 -8.39 -21.38
CA ALA A 79 17.32 -8.69 -22.78
C ALA A 79 17.44 -7.45 -23.68
N ARG A 80 16.96 -6.28 -23.21
CA ARG A 80 17.16 -5.00 -23.89
C ARG A 80 18.63 -4.62 -23.98
N GLY A 81 19.35 -4.69 -22.86
CA GLY A 81 20.76 -4.30 -22.78
C GLY A 81 21.64 -5.05 -23.77
N LYS A 82 21.39 -6.35 -23.98
CA LYS A 82 22.06 -7.15 -25.01
C LYS A 82 21.84 -6.62 -26.43
N LYS A 83 20.64 -6.12 -26.75
CA LYS A 83 20.32 -5.55 -28.07
C LYS A 83 20.94 -4.17 -28.27
N GLU A 84 21.02 -3.38 -27.20
CA GLU A 84 21.49 -1.99 -27.23
C GLU A 84 22.99 -1.84 -26.95
N GLY A 85 23.68 -2.91 -26.53
CA GLY A 85 25.09 -2.85 -26.11
C GLY A 85 25.29 -2.04 -24.82
N VAL A 86 24.30 -2.05 -23.94
CA VAL A 86 24.23 -1.28 -22.69
C VAL A 86 23.98 -2.23 -21.52
N THR A 87 24.61 -2.00 -20.37
CA THR A 87 24.25 -2.72 -19.14
C THR A 87 23.23 -1.90 -18.36
N TYR A 88 22.06 -2.46 -18.11
CA TYR A 88 21.06 -1.85 -17.23
C TYR A 88 21.21 -2.35 -15.80
N LYS A 89 21.05 -1.45 -14.83
CA LYS A 89 20.96 -1.77 -13.40
C LYS A 89 19.67 -1.17 -12.85
N VAL A 90 18.91 -1.94 -12.08
CA VAL A 90 17.76 -1.42 -11.34
C VAL A 90 18.21 -1.01 -9.93
N ASP A 91 17.88 0.22 -9.53
CA ASP A 91 18.00 0.69 -8.15
C ASP A 91 16.60 0.79 -7.52
N TRP A 92 16.29 -0.13 -6.62
CA TRP A 92 15.02 -0.16 -5.91
C TRP A 92 15.11 0.64 -4.62
N GLN A 93 14.31 1.69 -4.50
CA GLN A 93 14.29 2.57 -3.34
C GLN A 93 12.95 2.45 -2.60
N ASP A 94 13.02 1.98 -1.36
CA ASP A 94 11.86 1.73 -0.50
C ASP A 94 11.47 2.96 0.33
N TYR A 95 10.17 3.26 0.38
CA TYR A 95 9.60 4.36 1.14
C TYR A 95 8.35 3.95 1.90
N ALA A 96 8.10 4.59 3.04
CA ALA A 96 6.92 4.31 3.85
C ALA A 96 5.61 4.86 3.26
N THR A 97 5.70 5.91 2.43
CA THR A 97 4.54 6.61 1.84
C THR A 97 4.90 7.15 0.45
N GLY A 98 3.91 7.57 -0.33
CA GLY A 98 4.13 8.17 -1.65
C GLY A 98 4.73 9.58 -1.64
N ALA A 99 4.56 10.36 -0.57
CA ALA A 99 5.07 11.74 -0.51
C ALA A 99 6.61 11.83 -0.64
N PRO A 100 7.41 10.98 0.05
CA PRO A 100 8.84 10.86 -0.21
C PRO A 100 9.18 10.46 -1.65
N ILE A 101 8.43 9.54 -2.27
CA ILE A 101 8.65 9.16 -3.67
C ILE A 101 8.46 10.38 -4.58
N THR A 102 7.40 11.16 -4.36
CA THR A 102 7.17 12.43 -5.06
C THR A 102 8.32 13.41 -4.92
N ALA A 103 8.84 13.58 -3.70
CA ALA A 103 9.97 14.46 -3.48
C ALA A 103 11.23 14.00 -4.23
N GLN A 104 11.51 12.70 -4.29
CA GLN A 104 12.67 12.18 -5.02
C GLN A 104 12.48 12.19 -6.54
N MET A 105 11.28 11.91 -7.05
CA MET A 105 10.98 12.02 -8.49
C MET A 105 11.15 13.46 -8.98
N THR A 106 10.63 14.42 -8.23
CA THR A 106 10.75 15.85 -8.59
C THR A 106 12.20 16.36 -8.48
N ALA A 107 13.01 15.73 -7.63
CA ALA A 107 14.46 15.94 -7.58
C ALA A 107 15.25 15.18 -8.67
N GLY A 108 14.58 14.43 -9.55
CA GLY A 108 15.20 13.64 -10.61
C GLY A 108 15.95 12.40 -10.14
N LYS A 109 15.73 11.96 -8.90
CA LYS A 109 16.40 10.81 -8.27
C LYS A 109 15.65 9.49 -8.45
N ILE A 110 14.36 9.54 -8.78
CA ILE A 110 13.53 8.38 -9.10
C ILE A 110 12.95 8.55 -10.50
N ASP A 111 13.01 7.49 -11.31
CA ASP A 111 12.54 7.48 -12.70
C ASP A 111 11.08 6.99 -12.78
N ILE A 112 10.79 5.93 -12.03
CA ILE A 112 9.49 5.24 -11.97
C ILE A 112 9.05 5.20 -10.50
N GLY A 113 7.86 5.72 -10.20
CA GLY A 113 7.29 5.73 -8.86
C GLY A 113 6.01 4.90 -8.77
N SER A 114 5.85 4.14 -7.70
CA SER A 114 4.66 3.33 -7.40
C SER A 114 4.02 3.82 -6.11
N MET A 115 2.80 4.37 -6.18
CA MET A 115 2.15 5.04 -5.05
C MET A 115 0.62 5.13 -5.19
N GLY A 116 -0.06 5.57 -4.14
CA GLY A 116 -1.53 5.76 -4.12
C GLY A 116 -2.04 6.92 -4.96
N ASP A 117 -3.32 6.86 -5.32
CA ASP A 117 -4.15 7.91 -5.94
C ASP A 117 -3.86 9.34 -5.43
N PHE A 118 -3.91 9.57 -4.12
CA PHE A 118 -3.64 10.89 -3.53
C PHE A 118 -2.18 11.36 -3.76
N PRO A 119 -1.14 10.56 -3.43
CA PRO A 119 0.23 10.88 -3.79
C PRO A 119 0.50 11.04 -5.29
N LEU A 120 -0.21 10.31 -6.17
CA LEU A 120 -0.11 10.48 -7.62
C LEU A 120 -0.55 11.89 -8.05
N LEU A 121 -1.62 12.43 -7.47
CA LEU A 121 -2.06 13.80 -7.72
C LEU A 121 -1.06 14.83 -7.19
N LEU A 122 -0.52 14.62 -5.99
CA LEU A 122 0.55 15.45 -5.44
C LEU A 122 1.78 15.44 -6.36
N ASN A 123 2.11 14.27 -6.89
CA ASN A 123 3.20 14.09 -7.84
C ASN A 123 2.97 14.86 -9.14
N ALA A 124 1.79 14.73 -9.74
CA ALA A 124 1.40 15.45 -10.95
C ALA A 124 1.45 16.97 -10.75
N ALA A 125 0.86 17.46 -9.65
CA ALA A 125 0.83 18.88 -9.29
C ALA A 125 2.26 19.43 -9.13
N ARG A 126 3.07 18.76 -8.30
CA ARG A 126 4.42 19.22 -7.98
C ARG A 126 5.36 19.11 -9.18
N GLY A 127 5.21 18.06 -9.99
CA GLY A 127 5.94 17.88 -11.25
C GLY A 127 5.67 19.02 -12.22
N LYS A 128 4.39 19.42 -12.39
CA LYS A 128 4.02 20.58 -13.22
C LYS A 128 4.61 21.88 -12.69
N GLU A 129 4.47 22.14 -11.38
CA GLU A 129 4.99 23.35 -10.73
C GLU A 129 6.51 23.49 -10.89
N LEU A 130 7.24 22.39 -10.74
CA LEU A 130 8.70 22.35 -10.84
C LEU A 130 9.23 22.10 -12.26
N LYS A 131 8.37 22.09 -13.28
CA LYS A 131 8.74 21.80 -14.68
C LYS A 131 9.46 20.44 -14.84
N GLN A 132 9.08 19.47 -14.01
CA GLN A 132 9.48 18.07 -14.06
C GLN A 132 8.22 17.18 -14.14
N PRO A 133 7.42 17.31 -15.23
CA PRO A 133 6.13 16.63 -15.30
C PRO A 133 6.31 15.11 -15.31
N THR A 134 5.29 14.44 -14.77
CA THR A 134 5.17 12.99 -14.72
C THR A 134 3.89 12.54 -15.41
N SER A 135 3.79 11.25 -15.72
CA SER A 135 2.59 10.65 -16.29
C SER A 135 2.22 9.38 -15.53
N LEU A 136 0.94 9.19 -15.24
CA LEU A 136 0.38 7.93 -14.74
C LEU A 136 0.21 6.96 -15.92
N VAL A 137 0.89 5.81 -15.86
CA VAL A 137 1.01 4.89 -17.00
C VAL A 137 0.36 3.52 -16.77
N SER A 138 0.10 3.15 -15.52
CA SER A 138 -0.62 1.93 -15.16
C SER A 138 -1.17 1.98 -13.74
N VAL A 139 -2.08 1.08 -13.43
CA VAL A 139 -2.57 0.79 -12.08
C VAL A 139 -1.75 -0.36 -11.48
N THR A 140 -1.61 -0.44 -10.16
CA THR A 140 -0.99 -1.60 -9.49
C THR A 140 -2.06 -2.50 -8.89
N GLY A 141 -2.99 -1.90 -8.15
CA GLY A 141 -4.12 -2.56 -7.54
C GLY A 141 -5.15 -1.54 -7.05
N TYR A 142 -6.41 -1.95 -7.01
CA TYR A 142 -7.54 -1.08 -6.66
C TYR A 142 -8.64 -1.84 -5.90
N ASN A 143 -9.56 -1.11 -5.29
CA ASN A 143 -10.85 -1.63 -4.84
C ASN A 143 -11.94 -0.64 -5.26
N LEU A 144 -12.97 -1.10 -5.98
CA LEU A 144 -14.01 -0.22 -6.55
C LEU A 144 -14.93 0.41 -5.50
N ARG A 145 -14.96 -0.13 -4.28
CA ARG A 145 -15.78 0.42 -3.19
C ARG A 145 -15.01 1.31 -2.22
N GLY A 146 -13.68 1.14 -2.13
CA GLY A 146 -12.81 1.91 -1.24
C GLY A 146 -12.09 1.10 -0.15
N GLY A 147 -12.23 -0.24 -0.11
CA GLY A 147 -11.85 -1.09 1.03
C GLY A 147 -10.35 -1.23 1.37
N LEU A 148 -9.46 -0.48 0.73
CA LEU A 148 -8.01 -0.53 0.98
C LEU A 148 -7.54 0.39 2.11
N ASN A 149 -8.46 1.15 2.70
CA ASN A 149 -8.22 2.10 3.77
C ASN A 149 -9.22 1.82 4.90
N THR A 150 -8.74 1.70 6.13
CA THR A 150 -9.58 1.36 7.29
C THR A 150 -9.23 2.28 8.45
N VAL A 151 -10.25 2.70 9.20
CA VAL A 151 -10.04 3.35 10.49
C VAL A 151 -10.14 2.29 11.58
N VAL A 152 -9.13 2.18 12.42
CA VAL A 152 -9.08 1.24 13.54
C VAL A 152 -8.84 1.96 14.86
N ALA A 153 -9.25 1.35 15.96
CA ALA A 153 -8.95 1.79 17.31
C ALA A 153 -8.39 0.63 18.15
N ALA A 154 -7.91 0.92 19.35
CA ALA A 154 -7.47 -0.11 20.29
C ALA A 154 -8.60 -1.11 20.59
N PRO A 155 -8.31 -2.39 20.87
CA PRO A 155 -9.32 -3.44 21.03
C PRO A 155 -10.32 -3.15 22.15
N ASP A 156 -9.82 -2.58 23.25
CA ASP A 156 -10.58 -2.20 24.45
C ASP A 156 -11.16 -0.78 24.39
N SER A 157 -10.95 -0.07 23.28
CA SER A 157 -11.49 1.27 23.08
C SER A 157 -13.02 1.27 23.16
N LYS A 158 -13.60 2.34 23.72
CA LYS A 158 -15.05 2.58 23.72
C LYS A 158 -15.55 3.19 22.41
N LEU A 159 -14.66 3.50 21.48
CA LEU A 159 -15.05 3.95 20.15
C LEU A 159 -15.70 2.77 19.41
N GLU A 160 -16.84 3.02 18.77
CA GLU A 160 -17.61 2.02 18.03
C GLU A 160 -17.98 2.49 16.62
N SER A 161 -17.87 3.78 16.35
CA SER A 161 -18.25 4.41 15.08
C SER A 161 -17.39 5.64 14.76
N LEU A 162 -17.51 6.15 13.53
CA LEU A 162 -16.90 7.44 13.16
C LEU A 162 -17.42 8.61 14.01
N ALA A 163 -18.68 8.56 14.47
CA ALA A 163 -19.27 9.63 15.27
C ALA A 163 -18.51 9.87 16.59
N ASP A 164 -17.91 8.81 17.14
CA ASP A 164 -17.15 8.83 18.38
C ASP A 164 -15.77 9.48 18.23
N LEU A 165 -15.32 9.74 17.00
CA LEU A 165 -14.05 10.41 16.73
C LEU A 165 -14.08 11.91 17.04
N ARG A 166 -15.26 12.52 17.30
CA ARG A 166 -15.35 13.95 17.64
C ARG A 166 -14.42 14.31 18.80
N GLY A 167 -13.51 15.26 18.56
CA GLY A 167 -12.50 15.73 19.50
C GLY A 167 -11.36 14.75 19.77
N ARG A 168 -11.30 13.60 19.09
CA ARG A 168 -10.29 12.55 19.29
C ARG A 168 -9.04 12.79 18.48
N LYS A 169 -7.92 12.19 18.92
CA LYS A 169 -6.66 12.15 18.20
C LYS A 169 -6.68 11.02 17.19
N VAL A 170 -6.60 11.34 15.91
CA VAL A 170 -6.57 10.34 14.83
C VAL A 170 -5.25 10.44 14.10
N SER A 171 -4.44 9.38 14.18
CA SER A 171 -3.24 9.25 13.37
C SER A 171 -3.62 8.95 11.93
N THR A 172 -3.00 9.66 10.98
CA THR A 172 -3.08 9.36 9.54
C THR A 172 -1.85 9.91 8.81
N SER A 173 -1.58 9.41 7.61
CA SER A 173 -0.56 9.96 6.73
C SER A 173 -1.21 11.08 5.89
N VAL A 174 -1.00 12.36 6.23
CA VAL A 174 -1.68 13.48 5.54
C VAL A 174 -1.32 13.49 4.06
N GLY A 175 -2.33 13.68 3.20
CA GLY A 175 -2.19 13.63 1.74
C GLY A 175 -2.03 12.22 1.16
N SER A 176 -2.34 11.18 1.94
CA SER A 176 -2.45 9.79 1.46
C SER A 176 -3.89 9.39 1.17
N ALA A 177 -4.08 8.23 0.52
CA ALA A 177 -5.40 7.62 0.32
C ALA A 177 -6.17 7.41 1.64
N ALA A 178 -5.45 7.13 2.73
CA ALA A 178 -6.04 6.95 4.06
C ALA A 178 -6.57 8.26 4.63
N ASP A 179 -5.81 9.36 4.50
CA ASP A 179 -6.25 10.70 4.90
C ASP A 179 -7.44 11.15 4.05
N GLY A 180 -7.39 10.95 2.73
CA GLY A 180 -8.52 11.21 1.84
C GLY A 180 -9.79 10.45 2.22
N THR A 181 -9.64 9.15 2.51
CA THR A 181 -10.73 8.30 3.01
C THR A 181 -11.29 8.84 4.32
N LEU A 182 -10.42 9.18 5.28
CA LEU A 182 -10.82 9.76 6.58
C LEU A 182 -11.58 11.06 6.39
N VAL A 183 -11.08 11.98 5.57
CA VAL A 183 -11.72 13.28 5.29
C VAL A 183 -13.14 13.08 4.75
N ARG A 184 -13.30 12.26 3.72
CA ARG A 184 -14.62 11.96 3.12
C ARG A 184 -15.56 11.29 4.12
N ALA A 185 -15.04 10.34 4.90
CA ALA A 185 -15.81 9.60 5.89
C ALA A 185 -16.32 10.52 7.02
N LEU A 186 -15.46 11.41 7.53
CA LEU A 186 -15.84 12.42 8.53
C LEU A 186 -16.89 13.39 7.98
N GLN A 187 -16.72 13.88 6.75
CA GLN A 187 -17.70 14.76 6.10
C GLN A 187 -19.07 14.10 5.98
N ARG A 188 -19.14 12.84 5.55
CA ARG A 188 -20.40 12.06 5.50
C ARG A 188 -21.03 11.87 6.89
N ALA A 189 -20.21 11.79 7.94
CA ALA A 189 -20.67 11.70 9.32
C ALA A 189 -21.02 13.07 9.96
N GLY A 190 -20.97 14.17 9.19
CA GLY A 190 -21.20 15.52 9.71
C GLY A 190 -20.14 15.96 10.72
N ILE A 191 -18.89 15.53 10.52
CA ILE A 191 -17.73 15.95 11.32
C ILE A 191 -16.82 16.78 10.41
N ASP A 192 -16.50 18.00 10.86
CA ASP A 192 -15.49 18.82 10.20
C ASP A 192 -14.13 18.08 10.25
N PRO A 193 -13.52 17.74 9.11
CA PRO A 193 -12.29 16.95 9.10
C PRO A 193 -11.07 17.69 9.66
N ASP A 194 -11.11 19.03 9.76
CA ASP A 194 -10.00 19.86 10.22
C ASP A 194 -10.18 20.31 11.68
N LYS A 195 -11.42 20.52 12.12
CA LYS A 195 -11.74 21.00 13.47
C LYS A 195 -12.43 19.98 14.35
N GLY A 196 -13.09 19.00 13.75
CA GLY A 196 -13.86 17.98 14.45
C GLY A 196 -13.01 16.88 15.07
N ILE A 197 -11.74 16.75 14.69
CA ILE A 197 -10.77 15.81 15.24
C ILE A 197 -9.38 16.48 15.36
N GLN A 198 -8.48 15.90 16.15
CA GLN A 198 -7.06 16.25 16.13
C GLN A 198 -6.32 15.27 15.20
N LYS A 199 -6.06 15.67 13.95
CA LYS A 199 -5.24 14.88 13.01
C LYS A 199 -3.77 14.88 13.42
N LEU A 200 -3.19 13.70 13.61
CA LEU A 200 -1.76 13.50 13.82
C LEU A 200 -1.14 13.02 12.52
N ASN A 201 -0.37 13.90 11.86
CA ASN A 201 0.34 13.55 10.62
C ASN A 201 1.52 12.63 10.93
N GLN A 202 1.34 11.32 10.76
CA GLN A 202 2.31 10.31 11.13
C GLN A 202 2.40 9.25 10.04
N GLN A 203 3.65 8.80 9.79
CA GLN A 203 3.88 7.64 8.93
C GLN A 203 3.24 6.39 9.54
N PRO A 204 2.92 5.37 8.72
CA PRO A 204 2.11 4.24 9.16
C PRO A 204 2.63 3.50 10.40
N SER A 205 3.94 3.22 10.47
CA SER A 205 4.54 2.55 11.62
C SER A 205 4.49 3.39 12.89
N VAL A 206 4.71 4.70 12.77
CA VAL A 206 4.64 5.65 13.88
C VAL A 206 3.20 5.75 14.39
N GLY A 207 2.22 5.83 13.48
CA GLY A 207 0.80 5.84 13.83
C GLY A 207 0.33 4.55 14.50
N ALA A 208 0.79 3.39 14.01
CA ALA A 208 0.55 2.11 14.64
C ALA A 208 1.11 2.09 16.08
N SER A 209 2.36 2.49 16.28
CA SER A 209 2.92 2.62 17.65
C SER A 209 2.17 3.63 18.51
N ALA A 210 1.73 4.75 17.94
CA ALA A 210 1.01 5.79 18.66
C ALA A 210 -0.36 5.32 19.16
N LEU A 211 -1.10 4.55 18.34
CA LEU A 211 -2.35 3.90 18.73
C LEU A 211 -2.12 2.92 19.89
N GLN A 212 -1.05 2.11 19.80
CA GLN A 212 -0.73 1.10 20.81
C GLN A 212 -0.29 1.71 22.15
N ALA A 213 0.39 2.85 22.08
CA ALA A 213 0.77 3.62 23.26
C ALA A 213 -0.38 4.48 23.83
N GLY A 214 -1.55 4.51 23.18
CA GLY A 214 -2.68 5.36 23.58
C GLY A 214 -2.47 6.86 23.35
N SER A 215 -1.44 7.24 22.58
CA SER A 215 -1.18 8.64 22.20
C SER A 215 -2.03 9.11 21.00
N ALA A 216 -2.54 8.15 20.21
CA ALA A 216 -3.62 8.33 19.25
C ALA A 216 -4.82 7.47 19.67
N ASP A 217 -6.03 8.01 19.60
CA ASP A 217 -7.27 7.27 19.94
C ASP A 217 -7.71 6.34 18.80
N ALA A 218 -7.35 6.70 17.55
CA ALA A 218 -7.62 5.92 16.35
C ALA A 218 -6.49 6.08 15.31
N LEU A 219 -6.40 5.12 14.39
CA LEU A 219 -5.51 5.13 13.25
C LEU A 219 -6.33 4.98 11.97
N SER A 220 -6.27 5.96 11.08
CA SER A 220 -6.70 5.81 9.69
C SER A 220 -5.48 5.50 8.84
N GLN A 221 -5.45 4.35 8.19
CA GLN A 221 -4.30 3.97 7.38
C GLN A 221 -4.67 3.05 6.20
N PHE A 222 -3.81 3.08 5.18
CA PHE A 222 -3.87 2.15 4.07
C PHE A 222 -3.30 0.77 4.47
N VAL A 223 -3.71 -0.24 3.71
CA VAL A 223 -3.17 -1.61 3.71
C VAL A 223 -1.62 -1.65 3.76
N ALA A 224 -0.97 -2.50 4.56
CA ALA A 224 -1.50 -3.58 5.38
C ALA A 224 -1.81 -3.21 6.84
N TRP A 225 -1.57 -1.97 7.25
CA TRP A 225 -1.45 -1.63 8.67
C TRP A 225 -2.69 -1.92 9.52
N PRO A 226 -3.92 -1.57 9.10
CA PRO A 226 -5.12 -1.94 9.84
C PRO A 226 -5.29 -3.46 9.98
N GLY A 227 -5.12 -4.20 8.88
CA GLY A 227 -5.22 -5.67 8.87
C GLY A 227 -4.14 -6.34 9.72
N LEU A 228 -2.91 -5.81 9.71
CA LEU A 228 -1.83 -6.28 10.57
C LEU A 228 -2.17 -6.13 12.04
N LEU A 229 -2.61 -4.94 12.45
CA LEU A 229 -2.98 -4.70 13.85
C LEU A 229 -4.17 -5.54 14.28
N ALA A 230 -5.16 -5.75 13.40
CA ALA A 230 -6.29 -6.64 13.69
C ALA A 230 -5.85 -8.10 13.83
N PHE A 231 -4.99 -8.58 12.93
CA PHE A 231 -4.43 -9.93 12.95
C PHE A 231 -3.68 -10.20 14.27
N GLU A 232 -2.87 -9.24 14.71
CA GLU A 232 -2.12 -9.31 15.98
C GLU A 232 -3.01 -9.13 17.23
N GLY A 233 -4.33 -8.91 17.07
CA GLY A 233 -5.25 -8.65 18.18
C GLY A 233 -5.02 -7.29 18.86
N ARG A 234 -4.38 -6.36 18.15
CA ARG A 234 -3.94 -5.06 18.63
C ARG A 234 -4.83 -3.92 18.17
N ALA A 235 -5.79 -4.17 17.28
CA ALA A 235 -6.80 -3.19 16.92
C ALA A 235 -8.12 -3.84 16.53
N LYS A 236 -9.20 -3.07 16.62
CA LYS A 236 -10.50 -3.37 16.04
C LYS A 236 -10.87 -2.32 15.00
N ALA A 237 -11.58 -2.70 13.95
CA ALA A 237 -12.02 -1.75 12.93
C ALA A 237 -13.23 -0.93 13.42
N LEU A 238 -13.18 0.36 13.12
CA LEU A 238 -14.24 1.34 13.37
C LEU A 238 -14.97 1.74 12.08
N TYR A 239 -14.27 1.72 10.95
CA TYR A 239 -14.82 2.13 9.66
C TYR A 239 -14.09 1.43 8.52
N ASP A 240 -14.87 0.92 7.56
CA ASP A 240 -14.35 0.41 6.29
C ASP A 240 -14.44 1.50 5.21
N GLY A 241 -13.32 1.77 4.53
CA GLY A 241 -13.32 2.66 3.37
C GLY A 241 -14.32 2.24 2.28
N ALA A 242 -14.68 0.95 2.20
CA ALA A 242 -15.69 0.44 1.25
C ALA A 242 -17.11 1.00 1.47
N GLU A 243 -17.40 1.58 2.64
CA GLU A 243 -18.64 2.29 2.92
C GLU A 243 -18.75 3.61 2.10
N LEU A 244 -17.63 4.15 1.60
CA LEU A 244 -17.66 5.30 0.70
C LEU A 244 -18.31 4.96 -0.64
N ASN A 245 -18.26 3.70 -1.07
CA ASN A 245 -18.65 3.27 -2.41
C ASN A 245 -17.98 4.13 -3.49
N LEU A 246 -16.69 4.39 -3.29
CA LEU A 246 -15.85 5.20 -4.17
C LEU A 246 -14.55 4.43 -4.41
N PRO A 247 -14.11 4.26 -5.67
CA PRO A 247 -12.87 3.56 -5.94
C PRO A 247 -11.66 4.23 -5.28
N THR A 248 -10.73 3.41 -4.80
CA THR A 248 -9.38 3.82 -4.42
C THR A 248 -8.38 2.90 -5.11
N PHE A 249 -7.23 3.44 -5.51
CA PHE A 249 -6.23 2.66 -6.22
C PHE A 249 -4.81 3.17 -5.99
N HIS A 250 -3.86 2.36 -6.43
CA HIS A 250 -2.46 2.75 -6.54
C HIS A 250 -2.00 2.54 -7.98
N GLY A 251 -0.99 3.28 -8.40
CA GLY A 251 -0.55 3.30 -9.78
C GLY A 251 0.93 3.60 -9.93
N VAL A 252 1.37 3.49 -11.17
CA VAL A 252 2.75 3.75 -11.59
C VAL A 252 2.80 5.08 -12.31
N THR A 253 3.65 5.97 -11.81
CA THR A 253 3.96 7.23 -12.47
C THR A 253 5.41 7.28 -12.92
N VAL A 254 5.67 7.90 -14.06
CA VAL A 254 7.00 7.99 -14.65
C VAL A 254 7.36 9.44 -14.93
N ARG A 255 8.63 9.82 -14.80
CA ARG A 255 9.09 11.13 -15.25
C ARG A 255 9.01 11.22 -16.77
N GLN A 256 8.31 12.22 -17.31
CA GLN A 256 8.12 12.36 -18.76
C GLN A 256 9.45 12.50 -19.50
N LYS A 257 10.43 13.22 -18.91
CA LYS A 257 11.78 13.34 -19.46
C LYS A 257 12.43 11.96 -19.64
N PHE A 258 12.38 11.11 -18.61
CA PHE A 258 12.96 9.78 -18.65
C PHE A 258 12.19 8.88 -19.65
N ALA A 259 10.87 8.94 -19.66
CA ALA A 259 10.05 8.19 -20.62
C ALA A 259 10.30 8.60 -22.08
N GLY A 260 10.59 9.88 -22.34
CA GLY A 260 10.97 10.37 -23.67
C GLY A 260 12.38 9.95 -24.11
N GLU A 261 13.34 9.93 -23.17
CA GLU A 261 14.71 9.48 -23.44
C GLU A 261 14.85 7.95 -23.53
N ARG A 262 14.01 7.21 -22.79
CA ARG A 262 14.08 5.75 -22.61
C ARG A 262 12.70 5.08 -22.69
N PRO A 263 11.91 5.27 -23.76
CA PRO A 263 10.55 4.72 -23.84
C PRO A 263 10.53 3.19 -23.73
N GLY A 264 11.55 2.51 -24.26
CA GLY A 264 11.66 1.06 -24.18
C GLY A 264 11.87 0.51 -22.76
N VAL A 265 12.50 1.28 -21.86
CA VAL A 265 12.64 0.88 -20.45
C VAL A 265 11.28 0.90 -19.75
N ILE A 266 10.43 1.87 -20.09
CA ILE A 266 9.05 1.92 -19.57
C ILE A 266 8.23 0.74 -20.08
N ASP A 267 8.40 0.37 -21.36
CA ASP A 267 7.72 -0.81 -21.91
C ASP A 267 8.11 -2.09 -21.19
N ASP A 268 9.40 -2.26 -20.94
CA ASP A 268 9.92 -3.42 -20.25
C ASP A 268 9.46 -3.49 -18.79
N PHE A 269 9.35 -2.34 -18.11
CA PHE A 269 8.75 -2.26 -16.78
C PHE A 269 7.28 -2.71 -16.79
N LEU A 270 6.48 -2.22 -17.74
CA LEU A 270 5.05 -2.54 -17.83
C LEU A 270 4.80 -4.00 -18.23
N LYS A 271 5.65 -4.58 -19.08
CA LYS A 271 5.65 -6.04 -19.35
C LYS A 271 5.95 -6.83 -18.08
N ALA A 272 6.98 -6.44 -17.34
CA ALA A 272 7.37 -7.11 -16.12
C ALA A 272 6.27 -7.00 -15.04
N GLN A 273 5.62 -5.83 -14.91
CA GLN A 273 4.45 -5.63 -14.05
C GLN A 273 3.30 -6.56 -14.44
N ARG A 274 3.01 -6.72 -15.74
CA ARG A 274 1.98 -7.65 -16.22
C ARG A 274 2.33 -9.09 -15.84
N ARG A 275 3.58 -9.52 -16.04
CA ARG A 275 4.06 -10.85 -15.62
C ARG A 275 3.91 -11.08 -14.12
N ALA A 276 4.23 -10.08 -13.29
CA ALA A 276 4.05 -10.15 -11.84
C ALA A 276 2.57 -10.21 -11.44
N THR A 277 1.70 -9.50 -12.16
CA THR A 277 0.25 -9.54 -11.98
C THR A 277 -0.32 -10.91 -12.32
N ASP A 278 0.11 -11.50 -13.44
CA ASP A 278 -0.28 -12.86 -13.84
C ASP A 278 0.17 -13.90 -12.80
N TYR A 279 1.43 -13.82 -12.36
CA TYR A 279 1.96 -14.67 -11.29
C TYR A 279 1.14 -14.57 -10.00
N LEU A 280 0.80 -13.36 -9.55
CA LEU A 280 -0.01 -13.13 -8.35
C LEU A 280 -1.37 -13.83 -8.48
N ARG A 281 -2.04 -13.68 -9.62
CA ARG A 281 -3.38 -14.24 -9.84
C ARG A 281 -3.37 -15.77 -9.95
N GLU A 282 -2.35 -16.34 -10.58
CA GLU A 282 -2.22 -17.79 -10.75
C GLU A 282 -1.73 -18.48 -9.47
N ARG A 283 -0.93 -17.78 -8.65
CA ARG A 283 -0.22 -18.34 -7.49
C ARG A 283 -0.37 -17.44 -6.25
N PRO A 284 -1.60 -17.11 -5.81
CA PRO A 284 -1.83 -16.10 -4.77
C PRO A 284 -1.18 -16.43 -3.43
N VAL A 285 -1.17 -17.70 -3.01
CA VAL A 285 -0.48 -18.12 -1.78
C VAL A 285 1.03 -17.94 -1.89
N ALA A 286 1.64 -18.42 -2.98
CA ALA A 286 3.08 -18.30 -3.18
C ALA A 286 3.51 -16.83 -3.33
N ALA A 287 2.70 -16.00 -3.99
CA ALA A 287 2.91 -14.56 -4.08
C ALA A 287 2.84 -13.89 -2.70
N ALA A 288 1.83 -14.23 -1.89
CA ALA A 288 1.70 -13.72 -0.53
C ALA A 288 2.89 -14.13 0.36
N GLU A 289 3.36 -15.37 0.26
CA GLU A 289 4.53 -15.87 0.99
C GLU A 289 5.84 -15.21 0.51
N SER A 290 5.99 -14.96 -0.78
CA SER A 290 7.14 -14.21 -1.32
C SER A 290 7.17 -12.78 -0.78
N VAL A 291 6.05 -12.07 -0.83
CA VAL A 291 5.94 -10.71 -0.28
C VAL A 291 6.14 -10.69 1.23
N ALA A 292 5.60 -11.68 1.96
CA ALA A 292 5.81 -11.83 3.41
C ALA A 292 7.29 -11.96 3.75
N LYS A 293 8.03 -12.79 3.00
CA LYS A 293 9.49 -12.97 3.19
C LYS A 293 10.26 -11.67 3.00
N GLU A 294 9.94 -10.88 1.99
CA GLU A 294 10.64 -9.61 1.70
C GLU A 294 10.29 -8.48 2.68
N THR A 295 9.07 -8.48 3.23
CA THR A 295 8.55 -7.37 4.03
C THR A 295 8.56 -7.60 5.54
N GLY A 296 8.61 -8.87 5.96
CA GLY A 296 8.40 -9.29 7.34
C GLY A 296 6.94 -9.22 7.79
N LEU A 297 5.99 -8.96 6.90
CA LEU A 297 4.56 -9.05 7.22
C LEU A 297 4.12 -10.52 7.32
N PRO A 298 3.15 -10.87 8.17
CA PRO A 298 2.54 -12.20 8.14
C PRO A 298 1.91 -12.48 6.78
N ALA A 299 2.12 -13.68 6.24
CA ALA A 299 1.58 -14.04 4.92
C ALA A 299 0.04 -14.04 4.90
N GLU A 300 -0.59 -14.27 6.04
CA GLU A 300 -2.03 -14.20 6.26
C GLU A 300 -2.55 -12.76 6.06
N VAL A 301 -1.81 -11.78 6.57
CA VAL A 301 -2.10 -10.36 6.34
C VAL A 301 -1.86 -9.99 4.88
N VAL A 302 -0.79 -10.50 4.26
CA VAL A 302 -0.58 -10.26 2.82
C VAL A 302 -1.71 -10.87 1.99
N TYR A 303 -2.12 -12.09 2.30
CA TYR A 303 -3.15 -12.82 1.58
C TYR A 303 -4.54 -12.19 1.73
N LEU A 304 -4.86 -11.59 2.89
CA LEU A 304 -6.11 -10.84 3.07
C LEU A 304 -6.36 -9.82 1.93
N TYR A 305 -5.31 -9.16 1.46
CA TYR A 305 -5.40 -8.15 0.42
C TYR A 305 -5.06 -8.69 -0.97
N ASN A 306 -4.05 -9.59 -1.06
CA ASN A 306 -3.46 -10.04 -2.32
C ASN A 306 -3.88 -11.45 -2.74
N GLY A 307 -4.74 -12.09 -1.95
CA GLY A 307 -5.24 -13.44 -2.19
C GLY A 307 -6.19 -13.53 -3.39
N ALA A 308 -6.68 -14.74 -3.67
CA ALA A 308 -7.54 -14.98 -4.82
C ALA A 308 -8.84 -14.15 -4.78
N ASN A 309 -9.43 -14.00 -3.59
CA ASN A 309 -10.57 -13.13 -3.34
C ASN A 309 -10.18 -11.90 -2.50
N GLY A 310 -8.89 -11.56 -2.46
CA GLY A 310 -8.35 -10.50 -1.63
C GLY A 310 -9.03 -9.15 -1.85
N ILE A 311 -8.91 -8.26 -0.85
CA ILE A 311 -9.55 -6.93 -0.89
C ILE A 311 -9.09 -6.12 -2.12
N ALA A 312 -7.84 -6.29 -2.57
CA ALA A 312 -7.32 -5.62 -3.75
C ALA A 312 -7.56 -6.44 -5.02
N THR A 313 -8.03 -5.78 -6.07
CA THR A 313 -8.00 -6.29 -7.43
C THR A 313 -6.73 -5.82 -8.13
N PHE A 314 -6.00 -6.74 -8.76
CA PHE A 314 -4.77 -6.45 -9.51
C PHE A 314 -5.04 -6.52 -11.00
N ASP A 315 -4.97 -5.35 -11.64
CA ASP A 315 -5.08 -5.15 -13.07
C ASP A 315 -4.37 -3.82 -13.40
N PRO A 316 -3.40 -3.80 -14.33
CA PRO A 316 -2.66 -2.60 -14.68
C PRO A 316 -3.44 -1.57 -15.51
N GLU A 317 -4.65 -1.89 -15.97
CA GLU A 317 -5.44 -1.01 -16.83
C GLU A 317 -5.88 0.30 -16.13
N LEU A 318 -5.74 1.41 -16.85
CA LEU A 318 -6.24 2.73 -16.46
C LEU A 318 -7.75 2.83 -16.77
N ARG A 319 -8.56 2.18 -15.94
CA ARG A 319 -10.00 2.06 -16.14
C ARG A 319 -10.73 3.40 -15.92
N PRO A 320 -11.80 3.69 -16.68
CA PRO A 320 -12.55 4.95 -16.55
C PRO A 320 -13.06 5.23 -15.14
N GLU A 321 -13.52 4.21 -14.41
CA GLU A 321 -14.03 4.36 -13.04
C GLU A 321 -12.93 4.79 -12.06
N LEU A 322 -11.68 4.35 -12.28
CA LEU A 322 -10.53 4.75 -11.46
C LEU A 322 -10.09 6.18 -11.80
N ILE A 323 -10.09 6.55 -13.08
CA ILE A 323 -9.80 7.93 -13.51
C ILE A 323 -10.86 8.91 -12.99
N ALA A 324 -12.14 8.51 -12.99
CA ALA A 324 -13.22 9.31 -12.43
C ALA A 324 -13.02 9.54 -10.92
N ALA A 325 -12.69 8.48 -10.16
CA ALA A 325 -12.37 8.61 -8.73
C ALA A 325 -11.15 9.52 -8.49
N LEU A 326 -10.11 9.39 -9.31
CA LEU A 326 -8.92 10.26 -9.24
C LEU A 326 -9.28 11.75 -9.43
N LYS A 327 -10.23 12.07 -10.31
CA LYS A 327 -10.75 13.45 -10.47
C LYS A 327 -11.48 13.92 -9.22
N GLU A 328 -12.23 13.04 -8.57
CA GLU A 328 -12.90 13.37 -7.32
C GLU A 328 -11.94 13.60 -6.15
N ASP A 329 -10.70 13.08 -6.20
CA ASP A 329 -9.70 13.27 -5.14
C ASP A 329 -9.07 14.67 -5.18
N VAL A 330 -9.07 15.33 -6.34
CA VAL A 330 -8.49 16.68 -6.52
C VAL A 330 -9.11 17.72 -5.56
N PRO A 331 -10.45 17.85 -5.45
CA PRO A 331 -11.07 18.76 -4.48
C PRO A 331 -10.68 18.49 -3.03
N VAL A 332 -10.44 17.23 -2.65
CA VAL A 332 -10.05 16.88 -1.27
C VAL A 332 -8.65 17.42 -0.96
N LEU A 333 -7.69 17.18 -1.85
CA LEU A 333 -6.32 17.71 -1.71
C LEU A 333 -6.28 19.24 -1.79
N LYS A 334 -7.11 19.84 -2.66
CA LYS A 334 -7.22 21.29 -2.79
C LYS A 334 -7.82 21.92 -1.53
N GLY A 335 -8.86 21.31 -0.96
CA GLY A 335 -9.46 21.74 0.31
C GLY A 335 -8.46 21.69 1.48
N ALA A 336 -7.56 20.71 1.46
CA ALA A 336 -6.46 20.60 2.43
C ALA A 336 -5.27 21.55 2.15
N GLY A 337 -5.31 22.34 1.06
CA GLY A 337 -4.22 23.23 0.66
C GLY A 337 -2.96 22.51 0.17
N LEU A 338 -3.06 21.24 -0.21
CA LEU A 338 -1.91 20.41 -0.61
C LEU A 338 -1.60 20.48 -2.10
N VAL A 339 -2.59 20.84 -2.94
CA VAL A 339 -2.43 21.04 -4.38
C VAL A 339 -3.20 22.27 -4.86
N GLY A 340 -2.73 22.83 -5.99
CA GLY A 340 -3.53 23.73 -6.82
C GLY A 340 -4.43 22.95 -7.78
N ASP A 341 -4.64 23.46 -8.99
CA ASP A 341 -5.39 22.73 -10.02
C ASP A 341 -4.55 21.60 -10.63
N VAL A 342 -5.13 20.41 -10.72
CA VAL A 342 -4.51 19.22 -11.34
C VAL A 342 -5.34 18.82 -12.55
N ASP A 343 -4.70 18.81 -13.72
CA ASP A 343 -5.29 18.29 -14.96
C ASP A 343 -5.06 16.78 -15.02
N VAL A 344 -6.06 16.02 -14.55
CA VAL A 344 -6.00 14.55 -14.49
C VAL A 344 -5.92 13.94 -15.88
N ASP A 345 -6.62 14.51 -16.87
CA ASP A 345 -6.63 13.95 -18.23
C ASP A 345 -5.27 14.10 -18.90
N ALA A 346 -4.57 15.23 -18.69
CA ALA A 346 -3.20 15.42 -19.16
C ALA A 346 -2.16 14.57 -18.41
N PHE A 347 -2.45 14.19 -17.15
CA PHE A 347 -1.57 13.35 -16.34
C PHE A 347 -1.63 11.87 -16.72
N VAL A 348 -2.76 11.40 -17.25
CA VAL A 348 -3.01 9.99 -17.55
C VAL A 348 -2.52 9.66 -18.96
N ASP A 349 -1.58 8.72 -19.07
CA ASP A 349 -1.05 8.26 -20.35
C ASP A 349 -1.21 6.73 -20.52
N PRO A 350 -2.23 6.27 -21.24
CA PRO A 350 -2.44 4.84 -21.48
C PRO A 350 -1.56 4.27 -22.60
N ALA A 351 -0.86 5.10 -23.37
CA ALA A 351 -0.14 4.66 -24.56
C ALA A 351 1.01 3.67 -24.24
N PRO A 352 1.83 3.87 -23.18
CA PRO A 352 2.85 2.91 -22.79
C PRO A 352 2.30 1.52 -22.49
N LEU A 353 1.23 1.42 -21.70
CA LEU A 353 0.65 0.13 -21.34
C LEU A 353 0.08 -0.58 -22.57
N LYS A 354 -0.67 0.13 -23.42
CA LYS A 354 -1.23 -0.43 -24.67
C LYS A 354 -0.17 -0.93 -25.64
N ARG A 355 1.00 -0.27 -25.67
CA ARG A 355 2.14 -0.69 -26.49
C ARG A 355 2.85 -1.91 -25.92
N ALA A 356 3.09 -1.91 -24.60
CA ALA A 356 4.04 -2.82 -23.98
C ALA A 356 3.42 -4.15 -23.52
N ALA A 357 2.20 -4.11 -22.99
CA ALA A 357 1.64 -5.18 -22.18
C ALA A 357 0.34 -5.72 -22.80
N GLN A 358 0.38 -6.00 -24.10
CA GLN A 358 -0.77 -6.56 -24.83
C GLN A 358 -1.03 -8.01 -24.38
N GLY A 359 -2.30 -8.33 -24.18
CA GLY A 359 -2.75 -9.66 -23.77
C GLY A 359 -4.26 -9.65 -23.52
N PRO A 360 -4.84 -10.80 -23.14
CA PRO A 360 -6.23 -10.81 -22.69
C PRO A 360 -6.39 -9.85 -21.51
N GLY A 361 -7.50 -9.10 -21.53
CA GLY A 361 -7.86 -8.21 -20.44
C GLY A 361 -8.15 -8.99 -19.15
N TYR A 362 -8.02 -8.32 -18.01
CA TYR A 362 -8.32 -8.93 -16.72
C TYR A 362 -9.83 -8.95 -16.47
N PRO A 363 -10.40 -10.06 -15.95
CA PRO A 363 -11.82 -10.09 -15.63
C PRO A 363 -12.15 -9.01 -14.59
N LYS A 364 -13.37 -8.47 -14.66
CA LYS A 364 -13.88 -7.63 -13.57
C LYS A 364 -13.93 -8.47 -12.29
N ALA A 365 -13.53 -7.86 -11.18
CA ALA A 365 -13.62 -8.52 -9.88
C ALA A 365 -15.08 -8.83 -9.55
N GLY A 366 -15.35 -10.07 -9.15
CA GLY A 366 -16.64 -10.49 -8.62
C GLY A 366 -16.79 -10.15 -7.15
N ALA A 367 -17.91 -10.56 -6.55
CA ALA A 367 -18.07 -10.52 -5.09
C ALA A 367 -17.04 -11.46 -4.43
N ALA A 368 -16.44 -11.00 -3.33
CA ALA A 368 -15.48 -11.80 -2.59
C ALA A 368 -16.16 -13.03 -1.97
N LYS A 369 -15.51 -14.19 -2.09
CA LYS A 369 -15.94 -15.43 -1.43
C LYS A 369 -15.22 -15.62 -0.11
N SER A 370 -15.84 -16.39 0.79
CA SER A 370 -15.20 -16.82 2.03
C SER A 370 -14.02 -17.75 1.69
N GLU A 371 -12.89 -17.64 2.38
CA GLU A 371 -11.70 -18.45 2.11
C GLU A 371 -11.09 -19.06 3.38
N LEU A 372 -10.78 -20.36 3.34
CA LEU A 372 -10.09 -21.07 4.40
C LEU A 372 -8.68 -21.44 3.96
N TRP A 373 -7.69 -21.03 4.74
CA TRP A 373 -6.31 -21.44 4.61
C TRP A 373 -5.96 -22.40 5.74
N LEU A 374 -5.73 -23.67 5.43
CA LEU A 374 -5.28 -24.67 6.40
C LEU A 374 -3.76 -24.69 6.50
N LYS A 375 -3.24 -25.04 7.68
CA LYS A 375 -1.80 -25.13 7.93
C LYS A 375 -1.13 -26.14 7.00
N GLY A 376 0.05 -25.79 6.50
CA GLY A 376 0.82 -26.63 5.56
C GLY A 376 0.26 -26.72 4.15
N ARG A 377 -0.83 -26.02 3.81
CA ARG A 377 -1.39 -26.00 2.45
C ARG A 377 -0.85 -24.83 1.64
N ALA A 378 -0.54 -25.12 0.38
CA ALA A 378 -0.10 -24.14 -0.63
C ALA A 378 -1.27 -23.48 -1.38
N THR A 379 -2.52 -23.80 -1.05
CA THR A 379 -3.74 -23.24 -1.63
C THR A 379 -4.78 -23.01 -0.54
N THR A 380 -5.70 -22.09 -0.79
CA THR A 380 -6.92 -21.88 -0.01
C THR A 380 -8.08 -22.66 -0.59
N ALA A 381 -9.12 -22.87 0.21
CA ALA A 381 -10.43 -23.35 -0.23
C ALA A 381 -11.44 -22.21 -0.15
N SER A 382 -12.21 -21.97 -1.21
CA SER A 382 -13.27 -20.95 -1.24
C SER A 382 -14.63 -21.57 -0.93
N PHE A 383 -15.50 -20.79 -0.28
CA PHE A 383 -16.85 -21.17 0.12
C PHE A 383 -17.85 -20.10 -0.31
N ASP A 384 -19.08 -20.51 -0.62
CA ASP A 384 -20.11 -19.61 -1.12
C ASP A 384 -20.77 -18.80 0.01
N SER A 385 -20.60 -19.23 1.26
CA SER A 385 -21.09 -18.49 2.43
C SER A 385 -20.13 -18.55 3.64
N PRO A 386 -20.20 -17.55 4.55
CA PRO A 386 -19.52 -17.62 5.83
C PRO A 386 -19.90 -18.85 6.65
N LYS A 387 -21.17 -19.29 6.59
CA LYS A 387 -21.66 -20.49 7.27
C LYS A 387 -20.95 -21.76 6.83
N GLU A 388 -20.78 -21.96 5.53
CA GLU A 388 -20.05 -23.11 4.99
C GLU A 388 -18.58 -23.09 5.38
N LEU A 389 -17.94 -21.91 5.35
CA LEU A 389 -16.58 -21.77 5.84
C LEU A 389 -16.47 -22.12 7.33
N LEU A 390 -17.40 -21.64 8.18
CA LEU A 390 -17.38 -21.93 9.61
C LEU A 390 -17.55 -23.43 9.90
N LYS A 391 -18.42 -24.12 9.14
CA LYS A 391 -18.55 -25.59 9.19
C LYS A 391 -17.22 -26.28 8.86
N ALA A 392 -16.56 -25.85 7.79
CA ALA A 392 -15.30 -26.44 7.34
C ALA A 392 -14.11 -26.13 8.28
N ALA A 393 -14.12 -24.97 8.94
CA ALA A 393 -13.10 -24.56 9.88
C ALA A 393 -13.19 -25.30 11.22
N LYS A 394 -14.37 -25.82 11.58
CA LYS A 394 -14.60 -26.49 12.87
C LYS A 394 -13.74 -27.75 13.00
N GLY A 395 -12.82 -27.73 13.96
CA GLY A 395 -11.92 -28.85 14.25
C GLY A 395 -10.76 -29.01 13.26
N ALA A 396 -10.60 -28.08 12.31
CA ALA A 396 -9.48 -28.07 11.37
C ALA A 396 -8.26 -27.34 11.93
N ASP A 397 -7.05 -27.68 11.44
CA ASP A 397 -5.82 -26.93 11.72
C ASP A 397 -5.76 -25.68 10.83
N VAL A 398 -6.51 -24.65 11.25
CA VAL A 398 -6.68 -23.40 10.50
C VAL A 398 -5.44 -22.52 10.65
N ARG A 399 -4.87 -22.12 9.51
CA ARG A 399 -3.84 -21.07 9.44
C ARG A 399 -4.47 -19.68 9.43
N ALA A 400 -5.48 -19.48 8.59
CA ALA A 400 -6.30 -18.28 8.55
C ALA A 400 -7.66 -18.59 7.92
N ALA A 401 -8.68 -17.82 8.27
CA ALA A 401 -9.99 -17.88 7.65
C ALA A 401 -10.47 -16.46 7.37
N TYR A 402 -11.03 -16.24 6.18
CA TYR A 402 -11.44 -14.93 5.68
C TYR A 402 -12.91 -14.97 5.29
N VAL A 403 -13.67 -13.98 5.73
CA VAL A 403 -15.11 -13.86 5.46
C VAL A 403 -15.42 -12.46 4.97
N PRO A 404 -16.30 -12.31 3.96
CA PRO A 404 -16.73 -10.99 3.51
C PRO A 404 -17.63 -10.36 4.57
N ASP A 405 -17.43 -9.06 4.80
CA ASP A 405 -18.36 -8.21 5.52
C ASP A 405 -19.73 -8.20 4.81
N ALA A 406 -20.80 -8.37 5.58
CA ALA A 406 -22.15 -8.56 5.06
C ALA A 406 -22.73 -7.32 4.34
N VAL A 407 -22.13 -6.14 4.49
CA VAL A 407 -22.61 -4.87 3.90
C VAL A 407 -21.74 -4.46 2.71
N THR A 408 -20.44 -4.48 2.89
CA THR A 408 -19.45 -3.96 1.95
C THR A 408 -18.87 -5.04 1.05
N GLY A 409 -18.87 -6.30 1.51
CA GLY A 409 -18.20 -7.42 0.86
C GLY A 409 -16.68 -7.43 1.06
N THR A 410 -16.11 -6.50 1.84
CA THR A 410 -14.68 -6.48 2.16
C THR A 410 -14.30 -7.72 2.96
N LEU A 411 -13.30 -8.48 2.52
CA LEU A 411 -12.80 -9.60 3.28
C LEU A 411 -12.22 -9.16 4.62
N TRP A 412 -12.43 -9.96 5.65
CA TRP A 412 -11.85 -9.77 6.97
C TRP A 412 -11.51 -11.11 7.61
N PHE A 413 -10.64 -11.10 8.61
CA PHE A 413 -10.33 -12.31 9.38
C PHE A 413 -11.58 -12.77 10.15
N ALA A 414 -11.97 -14.04 9.96
CA ALA A 414 -13.19 -14.60 10.54
C ALA A 414 -13.19 -14.55 12.07
N ASP A 415 -12.04 -14.75 12.71
CA ASP A 415 -11.90 -14.68 14.17
C ASP A 415 -11.77 -13.26 14.71
N LYS A 416 -11.62 -12.25 13.83
CA LYS A 416 -11.60 -10.82 14.18
C LYS A 416 -12.86 -10.06 13.76
N ALA A 417 -13.78 -10.73 13.05
CA ALA A 417 -15.05 -10.15 12.63
C ALA A 417 -16.03 -10.05 13.81
N VAL A 418 -16.96 -9.10 13.72
CA VAL A 418 -18.14 -9.04 14.57
C VAL A 418 -19.20 -9.94 13.97
N TRP A 419 -19.67 -10.93 14.71
CA TRP A 419 -20.66 -11.89 14.22
C TRP A 419 -22.06 -11.53 14.68
N VAL A 420 -23.04 -11.71 13.80
CA VAL A 420 -24.47 -11.60 14.10
C VAL A 420 -25.15 -12.92 13.75
N ALA A 421 -25.89 -13.47 14.70
CA ALA A 421 -26.86 -14.52 14.43
C ALA A 421 -28.13 -13.89 13.88
N ASP A 422 -28.51 -14.26 12.66
CA ASP A 422 -29.81 -13.95 12.06
C ASP A 422 -30.54 -15.28 11.80
N GLY A 423 -31.33 -15.72 12.78
CA GLY A 423 -31.82 -17.10 12.84
C GLY A 423 -30.68 -18.11 12.91
N ALA A 424 -30.62 -19.01 11.92
CA ALA A 424 -29.56 -20.02 11.77
C ALA A 424 -28.42 -19.59 10.83
N GLU A 425 -28.42 -18.33 10.39
CA GLU A 425 -27.43 -17.79 9.46
C GLU A 425 -26.46 -16.85 10.19
N PRO A 426 -25.19 -17.25 10.38
CA PRO A 426 -24.16 -16.36 10.92
C PRO A 426 -23.71 -15.37 9.84
N ARG A 427 -23.74 -14.08 10.17
CA ARG A 427 -23.26 -12.98 9.31
C ARG A 427 -22.06 -12.31 9.93
N ALA A 428 -21.03 -12.08 9.12
CA ALA A 428 -19.82 -11.40 9.54
C ALA A 428 -19.88 -9.91 9.21
N PHE A 429 -19.39 -9.08 10.12
CA PHE A 429 -19.25 -7.64 9.95
C PHE A 429 -17.83 -7.21 10.31
N LEU A 430 -17.27 -6.28 9.56
CA LEU A 430 -15.96 -5.71 9.81
C LEU A 430 -16.01 -4.74 11.00
N THR A 431 -17.11 -4.02 11.18
CA THR A 431 -17.26 -2.99 12.24
C THR A 431 -18.41 -3.30 13.21
N PRO A 432 -18.27 -2.91 14.50
CA PRO A 432 -19.38 -2.96 15.45
C PRO A 432 -20.58 -2.11 15.01
N ALA A 433 -20.35 -0.93 14.44
CA ALA A 433 -21.41 -0.07 13.93
C ALA A 433 -22.25 -0.75 12.83
N GLY A 434 -21.59 -1.42 11.87
CA GLY A 434 -22.26 -2.18 10.82
C GLY A 434 -23.13 -3.30 11.38
N ALA A 435 -22.60 -4.08 12.33
CA ALA A 435 -23.36 -5.14 13.01
C ALA A 435 -24.57 -4.60 13.78
N LYS A 436 -24.42 -3.48 14.51
CA LYS A 436 -25.51 -2.84 15.26
C LYS A 436 -26.59 -2.29 14.34
N ALA A 437 -26.20 -1.64 13.25
CA ALA A 437 -27.13 -1.13 12.25
C ALA A 437 -27.95 -2.29 11.64
N TYR A 438 -27.30 -3.41 11.34
CA TYR A 438 -27.97 -4.61 10.84
C TYR A 438 -28.98 -5.17 11.85
N VAL A 439 -28.57 -5.38 13.10
CA VAL A 439 -29.46 -5.87 14.17
C VAL A 439 -30.66 -4.96 14.38
N GLY A 440 -30.48 -3.64 14.35
CA GLY A 440 -31.57 -2.67 14.48
C GLY A 440 -32.61 -2.76 13.35
N GLN A 441 -32.24 -3.31 12.19
CA GLN A 441 -33.12 -3.47 11.04
C GLN A 441 -33.70 -4.90 10.91
N HIS A 442 -33.19 -5.87 11.67
CA HIS A 442 -33.55 -7.28 11.56
C HIS A 442 -34.02 -7.83 12.92
N PRO A 443 -35.34 -7.81 13.20
CA PRO A 443 -35.89 -8.33 14.45
C PRO A 443 -35.48 -9.79 14.69
N GLY A 444 -34.94 -10.08 15.88
CA GLY A 444 -34.45 -11.40 16.26
C GLY A 444 -32.97 -11.64 15.95
N ALA A 445 -32.33 -10.76 15.17
CA ALA A 445 -30.88 -10.81 15.00
C ALA A 445 -30.16 -10.34 16.27
N ARG A 446 -29.01 -10.95 16.58
CA ARG A 446 -28.20 -10.56 17.75
C ARG A 446 -26.71 -10.75 17.51
N VAL A 447 -25.89 -9.85 18.06
CA VAL A 447 -24.43 -10.00 18.05
C VAL A 447 -24.05 -11.23 18.88
N ILE A 448 -23.13 -12.05 18.36
CA ILE A 448 -22.63 -13.27 18.98
C ILE A 448 -21.10 -13.34 18.90
N GLY A 449 -20.48 -14.17 19.74
CA GLY A 449 -19.04 -14.42 19.65
C GLY A 449 -18.69 -15.32 18.47
N TYR A 450 -17.41 -15.33 18.08
CA TYR A 450 -16.91 -16.19 17.01
C TYR A 450 -17.17 -17.69 17.27
N GLN A 451 -16.96 -18.17 18.51
CA GLN A 451 -17.21 -19.57 18.87
C GLN A 451 -18.70 -19.93 18.80
N ASP A 452 -19.58 -19.00 19.17
CA ASP A 452 -21.03 -19.18 19.01
C ASP A 452 -21.42 -19.22 17.53
N ALA A 453 -20.73 -18.44 16.67
CA ALA A 453 -20.97 -18.46 15.23
C ALA A 453 -20.55 -19.81 14.62
N VAL A 454 -19.39 -20.35 15.03
CA VAL A 454 -18.96 -21.71 14.64
C VAL A 454 -19.99 -22.76 15.12
N GLY A 455 -20.49 -22.63 16.35
CA GLY A 455 -21.54 -23.49 16.91
C GLY A 455 -22.85 -23.41 16.13
N LEU A 456 -23.31 -22.20 15.81
CA LEU A 456 -24.53 -21.93 15.05
C LEU A 456 -24.47 -22.45 13.61
N ALA A 457 -23.28 -22.39 13.01
CA ALA A 457 -23.07 -22.90 11.67
C ALA A 457 -23.16 -24.43 11.61
N SER A 458 -22.96 -25.15 12.72
CA SER A 458 -22.78 -26.61 12.76
C SER A 458 -24.03 -27.43 12.54
#